data_AF-A0A317HXA2-F1
#
_entry.id   AF-A0A317HXA2-F1
#
_cell.length_a   1.000
_cell.length_b   1.000
_cell.length_c   1.000
_cell.angle_alpha   90.00
_cell.angle_beta   90.00
_cell.angle_gamma   90.00
#
_symmetry.space_group_name_H-M   'P 1'
#
loop_
_entity.id
_entity.type
_entity.pdbx_description
1 polymer ?
#
loop_
_entity_poly.entity_id
_entity_poly.type
_entity_poly.pdbx_seq_one_letter_code
_entity_poly.pdbx_strand_id
1 'polypeptide(L)' 'MSADERMPEISYEIRVKPGRTGEDPNQPDWEVLELEDGEIKTTADIYDNLTFAEANQIAGMWQRKKDEAEA' A
#
# COMPACT_ATOMS: atom_id res chain seq x y z
N MET A 1 30.87 16.88 -17.57
CA MET A 1 30.09 15.74 -17.07
C MET A 1 29.14 16.32 -16.04
N SER A 2 27.90 16.58 -16.42
CA SER A 2 26.90 17.02 -15.45
C SER A 2 26.48 15.79 -14.67
N ALA A 3 26.84 15.73 -13.40
CA ALA A 3 26.29 14.75 -12.48
C ALA A 3 24.79 15.07 -12.40
N ASP A 4 24.03 14.25 -13.08
CA ASP A 4 22.58 14.28 -13.06
C ASP A 4 22.17 13.78 -11.66
N GLU A 5 22.05 14.71 -10.71
CA GLU A 5 21.50 14.48 -9.37
C GLU A 5 19.99 14.24 -9.48
N ARG A 6 19.57 13.26 -10.29
CA ARG A 6 18.23 12.71 -10.21
C ARG A 6 18.13 12.07 -8.83
N MET A 7 17.39 12.74 -7.94
CA MET A 7 16.86 12.10 -6.75
C MET A 7 16.28 10.74 -7.17
N PRO A 8 16.58 9.64 -6.45
CA PRO A 8 16.02 8.36 -6.81
C PRO A 8 14.50 8.50 -6.92
N GLU A 9 13.94 8.08 -8.05
CA GLU A 9 12.48 8.02 -8.23
C GLU A 9 11.97 6.95 -7.28
N ILE A 10 11.52 7.37 -6.10
CA ILE A 10 10.88 6.50 -5.13
C ILE A 10 9.50 6.16 -5.67
N SER A 11 9.24 4.88 -5.88
CA SER A 11 7.92 4.38 -6.29
C SER A 11 7.09 4.01 -5.05
N TYR A 12 5.82 4.41 -5.06
CA TYR A 12 4.88 4.00 -4.01
C TYR A 12 3.78 3.10 -4.58
N GLU A 13 3.57 1.93 -3.99
CA GLU A 13 2.52 0.97 -4.38
C GLU A 13 1.60 0.69 -3.19
N ILE A 14 0.29 0.69 -3.43
CA ILE A 14 -0.70 0.23 -2.44
C ILE A 14 -1.14 -1.18 -2.78
N ARG A 15 -0.99 -2.11 -1.82
CA ARG A 15 -1.27 -3.53 -2.03
C ARG A 15 -2.23 -4.08 -0.98
N VAL A 16 -3.26 -4.78 -1.45
CA VAL A 16 -4.13 -5.61 -0.62
C VAL A 16 -3.60 -7.04 -0.61
N LYS A 17 -3.50 -7.66 0.55
CA LYS A 17 -3.14 -9.08 0.67
C LYS A 17 -3.95 -9.77 1.78
N PRO A 18 -4.10 -11.11 1.69
CA PRO A 18 -4.59 -11.88 2.82
C PRO A 18 -3.62 -11.79 4.00
N GLY A 19 -4.20 -11.80 5.20
CA GLY A 19 -3.54 -11.84 6.49
C GLY A 19 -2.98 -13.22 6.81
N ARG A 20 -2.50 -13.38 8.05
CA ARG A 20 -1.77 -14.57 8.49
C ARG A 20 -2.57 -15.88 8.40
N THR A 21 -3.89 -15.78 8.47
CA THR A 21 -4.81 -16.94 8.51
C THR A 21 -5.84 -16.90 7.37
N GLY A 22 -5.79 -15.91 6.47
CA GLY A 22 -7.00 -15.38 5.85
C GLY A 22 -7.18 -15.77 4.40
N GLU A 23 -7.94 -16.84 4.14
CA GLU A 23 -8.43 -17.16 2.79
C GLU A 23 -9.92 -16.80 2.60
N ASP A 24 -10.58 -16.33 3.66
CA ASP A 24 -12.00 -15.96 3.65
C ASP A 24 -12.17 -14.45 3.40
N PRO A 25 -12.81 -14.03 2.29
CA PRO A 25 -13.04 -12.63 1.97
C PRO A 25 -14.00 -11.90 2.92
N ASN A 26 -14.80 -12.64 3.71
CA ASN A 26 -15.79 -12.07 4.62
C ASN A 26 -15.29 -11.96 6.07
N GLN A 27 -14.11 -12.51 6.38
CA GLN A 27 -13.53 -12.40 7.70
C GLN A 27 -12.53 -11.24 7.76
N PRO A 28 -12.39 -10.59 8.93
CA PRO A 28 -11.46 -9.49 9.12
C PRO A 28 -10.03 -10.02 9.26
N ASP A 29 -9.46 -10.49 8.15
CA ASP A 29 -8.11 -11.05 8.08
C ASP A 29 -7.42 -10.65 6.77
N TRP A 30 -7.74 -9.47 6.26
CA TRP A 30 -7.06 -8.84 5.14
C TRP A 30 -6.24 -7.66 5.63
N GLU A 31 -5.16 -7.39 4.90
CA GLU A 31 -4.26 -6.27 5.17
C GLU A 31 -4.11 -5.39 3.93
N VAL A 32 -3.95 -4.09 4.15
CA VAL A 32 -3.50 -3.11 3.16
C VAL A 32 -2.11 -2.65 3.54
N LEU A 33 -1.23 -2.59 2.55
CA LEU A 33 0.18 -2.23 2.70
C LEU A 33 0.50 -1.08 1.76
N GLU A 34 1.30 -0.13 2.23
CA GLU A 34 2.06 0.76 1.37
C GLU A 34 3.50 0.23 1.22
N LEU A 35 3.95 0.11 -0.02
CA LEU A 35 5.31 -0.28 -0.36
C LEU A 35 6.04 0.91 -0.95
N GLU A 36 7.24 1.18 -0.44
CA GLU A 36 8.19 2.13 -0.99
C GLU A 36 9.28 1.33 -1.71
N ASP A 37 9.38 1.48 -3.02
CA ASP A 37 10.25 0.69 -3.90
C ASP A 37 10.06 -0.83 -3.75
N GLY A 38 8.79 -1.24 -3.58
CA GLY A 38 8.40 -2.64 -3.44
C GLY A 38 8.70 -3.23 -2.05
N GLU A 39 9.12 -2.42 -1.08
CA GLU A 39 9.38 -2.84 0.29
C GLU A 39 8.48 -2.10 1.29
N ILE A 40 8.05 -2.81 2.34
CA ILE A 40 7.39 -2.17 3.48
C ILE A 40 8.49 -1.54 4.35
N LYS A 41 8.53 -0.21 4.44
CA LYS A 41 9.56 0.49 5.23
C LYS A 41 9.23 0.54 6.71
N THR A 42 7.94 0.62 7.07
CA THR A 42 7.50 0.59 8.46
C THR A 42 6.21 -0.21 8.63
N THR A 43 6.05 -0.83 9.80
CA THR A 43 4.81 -1.52 10.17
C THR A 43 3.63 -0.55 10.35
N ALA A 44 3.89 0.76 10.44
CA ALA A 44 2.83 1.78 10.45
C ALA A 44 2.11 1.88 9.08
N ASP A 45 2.74 1.40 8.01
CA ASP A 45 2.17 1.36 6.66
C ASP A 45 1.31 0.11 6.42
N ILE A 46 1.02 -0.65 7.48
CA ILE A 46 0.21 -1.86 7.46
C ILE A 46 -1.09 -1.58 8.20
N TYR A 47 -2.21 -1.72 7.50
CA TYR A 47 -3.55 -1.73 8.09
C TYR A 47 -4.11 -3.15 7.99
N ASP A 48 -4.24 -3.82 9.13
CA ASP A 48 -4.69 -5.22 9.25
C ASP A 48 -6.09 -5.33 9.89
N ASN A 49 -6.56 -6.58 10.05
CA ASN A 49 -7.85 -6.90 10.64
C ASN A 49 -9.04 -6.28 9.87
N LEU A 50 -8.95 -6.26 8.54
CA LEU A 50 -9.97 -5.74 7.63
C LEU A 50 -10.67 -6.88 6.91
N THR A 51 -11.94 -6.71 6.55
CA THR A 51 -12.56 -7.55 5.52
C THR A 51 -11.97 -7.24 4.14
N PHE A 52 -12.14 -8.13 3.15
CA PHE A 52 -11.67 -7.86 1.79
C PHE A 52 -12.28 -6.58 1.22
N ALA A 53 -13.57 -6.33 1.51
CA ALA A 53 -14.26 -5.13 1.05
C ALA A 53 -13.65 -3.85 1.65
N GLU A 54 -13.40 -3.85 2.97
CA GLU A 54 -12.77 -2.71 3.66
C GLU A 54 -11.34 -2.47 3.16
N ALA A 55 -10.56 -3.53 2.96
CA ALA A 55 -9.21 -3.44 2.44
C ALA A 55 -9.18 -2.79 1.04
N ASN A 56 -10.10 -3.18 0.14
CA ASN A 56 -10.20 -2.55 -1.18
C ASN A 56 -10.64 -1.08 -1.11
N GLN A 57 -11.54 -0.73 -0.19
CA GLN A 57 -11.96 0.66 -0.01
C GLN A 57 -10.81 1.54 0.48
N ILE A 58 -10.03 1.06 1.45
CA ILE A 58 -8.86 1.77 1.98
C ILE A 58 -7.80 1.89 0.89
N ALA A 59 -7.49 0.80 0.18
CA ALA A 59 -6.52 0.81 -0.90
C ALA A 59 -6.89 1.84 -1.99
N GLY A 60 -8.15 1.88 -2.40
CA GLY A 60 -8.64 2.85 -3.38
C GLY A 60 -8.59 4.30 -2.86
N MET A 61 -8.78 4.53 -1.57
CA MET A 61 -8.62 5.86 -0.96
C MET A 61 -7.15 6.31 -0.98
N TRP A 62 -6.23 5.42 -0.63
CA TRP A 62 -4.81 5.71 -0.58
C TRP A 62 -4.23 5.96 -1.97
N GLN A 63 -4.61 5.14 -2.95
CA GLN A 63 -4.23 5.34 -4.34
C GLN A 63 -4.63 6.73 -4.84
N ARG A 64 -5.88 7.15 -4.60
CA ARG A 64 -6.34 8.49 -4.99
C ARG A 64 -5.53 9.61 -4.34
N LYS A 65 -5.19 9.49 -3.05
CA LYS A 65 -4.37 10.49 -2.36
C LYS A 65 -2.97 10.61 -2.97
N LYS A 66 -2.40 9.49 -3.43
CA LYS A 66 -1.10 9.49 -4.12
C LYS A 66 -1.22 10.10 -5.51
N ASP A 67 -2.23 9.69 -6.28
CA ASP A 67 -2.51 10.27 -7.61
C ASP A 67 -2.73 11.80 -7.52
N GLU A 68 -3.40 12.29 -6.47
CA GLU A 68 -3.57 13.72 -6.20
C GLU A 68 -2.29 14.44 -5.75
N ALA A 69 -1.34 13.75 -5.12
CA ALA A 69 -0.07 14.31 -4.69
C ALA A 69 0.97 14.37 -5.82
N GLU A 70 0.84 13.51 -6.82
CA GLU A 70 1.71 13.43 -8.00
C GLU A 70 1.23 14.30 -9.19
N ALA A 71 -0.02 14.80 -9.15
CA ALA A 71 -0.64 15.65 -10.19
C ALA A 71 -0.38 17.15 -10.02
#